data_AF-Q98GR6-F1
#
_entry.id   AF-Q98GR6-F1
#
_cell.length_a   1.000
_cell.length_b   1.000
_cell.length_c   1.000
_cell.angle_alpha   90.00
_cell.angle_beta   90.00
_cell.angle_gamma   90.00
#
_symmetry.space_group_name_H-M   'P 1'
#
loop_
_entity.id
_entity.type
_entity.pdbx_description
1 polymer ?
#
loop_
_entity_poly.entity_id
_entity_poly.type
_entity_poly.pdbx_seq_one_letter_code
_entity_poly.pdbx_strand_id
1 'polypeptide(L)'
;MSAYWIAVASAQHVRRGRNDGFMQVNHGKAAPLRRVKPGDGIVYYSPTTILGEKDGLQAFTAIGTVRYGKESPIKAKWAAASRRSGAMSNGRWLKKRRSSHCSTGWTSPLASRTGGITCASACSKSPITIFV
;
A
#
# COMPACT_ATOMS: atom_id res chain seq x y z
N MET A 1 20.34 7.02 -0.07
CA MET A 1 19.46 5.83 -0.04
C MET A 1 18.07 6.27 0.39
N SER A 2 17.02 5.79 -0.29
CA SER A 2 15.64 6.02 0.14
C SER A 2 15.29 5.16 1.34
N ALA A 3 14.61 5.75 2.33
CA ALA A 3 14.05 5.02 3.45
C ALA A 3 12.65 4.49 3.10
N TYR A 4 12.21 3.47 3.84
CA TYR A 4 10.86 2.93 3.73
C TYR A 4 10.16 3.04 5.06
N TRP A 5 8.90 3.46 5.01
CA TRP A 5 8.09 3.72 6.20
C TRP A 5 6.78 2.96 6.14
N ILE A 6 6.36 2.46 7.30
CA ILE A 6 5.01 1.90 7.48
C ILE A 6 4.21 2.88 8.33
N ALA A 7 3.10 3.35 7.79
CA ALA A 7 2.16 4.21 8.48
C ALA A 7 0.92 3.40 8.89
N VAL A 8 0.49 3.53 10.14
CA VAL A 8 -0.69 2.84 10.64
C VAL A 8 -1.87 3.81 10.71
N ALA A 9 -2.93 3.54 9.94
CA ALA A 9 -4.16 4.34 9.95
C ALA A 9 -5.35 3.53 9.41
N SER A 10 -6.57 3.89 9.79
CA SER A 10 -7.76 3.22 9.25
C SER A 10 -7.88 3.40 7.74
N ALA A 11 -8.43 2.41 7.03
CA ALA A 11 -8.49 2.44 5.57
C ALA A 11 -9.24 3.66 5.03
N GLN A 12 -10.29 4.11 5.72
CA GLN A 12 -11.03 5.32 5.37
C GLN A 12 -10.15 6.57 5.48
N HIS A 13 -9.31 6.68 6.52
CA HIS A 13 -8.36 7.79 6.65
C HIS A 13 -7.35 7.78 5.50
N VAL A 14 -6.82 6.61 5.17
CA VAL A 14 -5.88 6.44 4.04
C VAL A 14 -6.53 6.82 2.71
N ARG A 15 -7.78 6.42 2.47
CA ARG A 15 -8.52 6.78 1.25
C ARG A 15 -8.69 8.28 1.09
N ARG A 16 -8.98 9.01 2.18
CA ARG A 16 -9.06 10.49 2.16
C ARG A 16 -7.73 11.11 1.76
N GLY A 17 -6.64 10.76 2.46
CA GLY A 17 -5.31 11.27 2.11
C GLY A 17 -4.88 10.91 0.68
N ARG A 18 -5.27 9.73 0.18
CA ARG A 18 -5.03 9.33 -1.21
C ARG A 18 -5.75 10.20 -2.22
N ASN A 19 -7.01 10.50 -1.97
CA ASN A 19 -7.84 11.34 -2.82
C ASN A 19 -7.26 12.77 -2.91
N ASP A 20 -6.81 13.29 -1.78
CA ASP A 20 -6.33 14.66 -1.67
C ASP A 20 -4.82 14.79 -1.96
N GLY A 21 -4.13 13.66 -2.16
CA GLY A 21 -2.71 13.60 -2.51
C GLY A 21 -1.73 13.86 -1.36
N PHE A 22 -2.19 13.77 -0.11
CA PHE A 22 -1.36 13.94 1.09
C PHE A 22 -1.31 12.70 1.99
N MET A 23 -0.36 12.67 2.91
CA MET A 23 -0.29 11.67 3.98
C MET A 23 -0.36 12.33 5.35
N GLN A 24 -1.04 11.69 6.30
CA GLN A 24 -1.11 12.10 7.69
C GLN A 24 -0.89 10.88 8.59
N VAL A 25 -0.07 11.06 9.62
CA VAL A 25 0.23 10.05 10.66
C VAL A 25 0.31 10.72 12.03
N ASN A 26 0.21 9.92 13.10
CA ASN A 26 0.41 10.36 14.49
C ASN A 26 -0.38 11.64 14.82
N HIS A 27 -1.67 11.68 14.48
CA HIS A 27 -2.56 12.83 14.73
C HIS A 27 -2.07 14.16 14.16
N GLY A 28 -1.25 14.15 13.09
CA GLY A 28 -0.70 15.36 12.48
C GLY A 28 0.55 15.92 13.18
N LYS A 29 1.16 15.18 14.11
CA LYS A 29 2.42 15.62 14.72
C LYS A 29 3.52 15.74 13.68
N ALA A 30 4.22 16.87 13.70
CA ALA A 30 5.30 17.17 12.76
C ALA A 30 6.55 16.28 12.96
N ALA A 31 6.83 15.84 14.19
CA ALA A 31 8.07 15.13 14.52
C ALA A 31 8.27 13.83 13.68
N PRO A 32 7.26 12.95 13.54
CA PRO A 32 7.28 11.86 12.57
C PRO A 32 7.56 12.30 11.13
N LEU A 33 6.81 13.30 10.65
CA LEU A 33 6.86 13.76 9.26
C LEU A 33 8.22 14.38 8.90
N ARG A 34 8.87 15.07 9.84
CA ARG A 34 10.19 15.70 9.65
C ARG A 34 11.30 14.71 9.31
N ARG A 35 11.12 13.41 9.61
CA ARG A 35 12.10 12.37 9.28
C ARG A 35 11.94 11.85 7.86
N VAL A 36 10.76 12.02 7.27
CA VAL A 36 10.43 11.53 5.94
C VAL A 36 10.97 12.51 4.90
N LYS A 37 11.70 11.99 3.92
CA LYS A 37 12.34 12.79 2.87
C LYS A 37 11.70 12.54 1.51
N PRO A 38 11.79 13.50 0.57
CA PRO A 38 11.42 13.26 -0.82
C PRO A 38 12.14 12.02 -1.38
N GLY A 39 11.40 11.14 -2.03
CA GLY A 39 11.92 9.88 -2.57
C GLY A 39 11.83 8.68 -1.61
N ASP A 40 11.41 8.88 -0.36
CA ASP A 40 11.11 7.78 0.55
C ASP A 40 9.82 7.04 0.13
N GLY A 41 9.81 5.72 0.37
CA GLY A 41 8.64 4.88 0.13
C GLY A 41 7.75 4.80 1.37
N ILE A 42 6.43 4.93 1.19
CA ILE A 42 5.43 4.85 2.26
C ILE A 42 4.47 3.71 1.94
N VAL A 43 4.23 2.85 2.93
CA VAL A 43 3.19 1.84 2.90
C VAL A 43 2.22 2.09 4.06
N TYR A 44 0.92 2.14 3.77
CA TYR A 44 -0.10 2.21 4.80
C TYR A 44 -0.60 0.83 5.17
N TYR A 45 -0.54 0.51 6.45
CA TYR A 45 -1.20 -0.64 7.06
C TYR A 45 -2.45 -0.18 7.81
N SER A 46 -3.57 -0.83 7.52
CA SER A 46 -4.85 -0.52 8.15
C SER A 46 -5.32 -1.69 9.00
N PRO A 47 -5.25 -1.57 10.34
CA PRO A 47 -5.80 -2.59 11.22
C PRO A 47 -7.32 -2.66 11.11
N THR A 48 -7.96 -1.54 10.77
CA THR A 48 -9.42 -1.39 10.69
C THR A 48 -9.84 -0.60 9.46
N THR A 49 -11.09 -0.77 8.99
CA THR A 49 -11.62 0.04 7.87
C THR A 49 -11.94 1.46 8.33
N ILE A 50 -12.61 1.59 9.47
CA ILE A 50 -13.05 2.85 10.08
C ILE A 50 -12.31 3.02 11.41
N LEU A 51 -12.02 4.26 11.79
CA LEU A 51 -11.35 4.54 13.06
C LEU A 51 -12.30 4.18 14.22
N GLY A 52 -11.81 3.39 15.19
CA GLY A 52 -12.57 2.98 16.38
C GLY A 52 -13.31 1.65 16.23
N GLU A 53 -13.55 1.19 15.00
CA GLU A 53 -14.18 -0.09 14.73
C GLU A 53 -13.22 -1.27 14.96
N LYS A 54 -13.75 -2.45 15.31
CA LYS A 54 -12.99 -3.70 15.47
C LYS A 54 -13.33 -4.71 14.38
N ASP A 55 -13.27 -4.27 13.13
CA ASP A 55 -13.61 -5.08 11.95
C ASP A 55 -12.47 -6.02 11.48
N GLY A 56 -11.27 -5.90 12.06
CA GLY A 56 -10.17 -6.82 11.80
C GLY A 56 -9.65 -6.77 10.37
N LEU A 57 -9.68 -5.60 9.72
CA LEU A 57 -9.22 -5.43 8.34
C LEU A 57 -7.78 -5.89 8.13
N GLN A 58 -6.84 -5.52 9.00
CA GLN A 58 -5.44 -6.00 8.98
C GLN A 58 -4.80 -6.14 7.57
N ALA A 59 -4.85 -5.07 6.76
CA ALA A 59 -4.40 -5.11 5.37
C ALA A 59 -3.56 -3.88 4.99
N PHE A 60 -2.68 -4.04 4.00
CA PHE A 60 -2.02 -2.90 3.36
C PHE A 60 -2.97 -2.21 2.39
N THR A 61 -3.22 -0.92 2.60
CA THR A 61 -4.28 -0.17 1.89
C THR A 61 -3.74 0.88 0.92
N ALA A 62 -2.48 1.27 1.06
CA ALA A 62 -1.82 2.14 0.11
C ALA A 62 -0.31 1.92 0.07
N ILE A 63 0.26 2.24 -1.08
CA ILE A 63 1.70 2.38 -1.26
C ILE A 63 1.93 3.61 -2.12
N GLY A 64 2.96 4.39 -1.79
CA GLY A 64 3.32 5.58 -2.54
C GLY A 64 4.75 6.03 -2.25
N THR A 65 5.20 7.02 -3.00
CA THR A 65 6.49 7.68 -2.77
C THR A 65 6.27 9.12 -2.37
N VAL A 66 7.06 9.60 -1.42
CA VAL A 66 6.98 10.97 -0.93
C VAL A 66 7.47 11.92 -2.01
N ARG A 67 6.61 12.85 -2.40
CA ARG A 67 6.95 14.00 -3.23
C ARG A 67 7.33 15.17 -2.32
N TYR A 68 8.01 16.15 -2.91
CA TYR A 68 8.54 17.35 -2.25
C TYR A 68 7.70 17.80 -1.04
N GLY A 69 8.30 17.81 0.14
CA GLY A 69 7.62 18.14 1.40
C GLY A 69 8.63 18.63 2.42
N LYS A 70 8.99 19.91 2.35
CA LYS A 70 9.66 20.60 3.47
C LYS A 70 8.67 20.98 4.59
N GLU A 71 7.37 20.97 4.26
CA GLU A 71 6.28 21.48 5.09
C GLU A 71 5.10 20.51 5.09
N SER A 72 4.29 20.57 6.15
CA SER A 72 2.99 19.91 6.22
C SER A 72 1.98 20.58 5.26
N PRO A 73 1.13 19.84 4.54
CA PRO A 73 1.04 18.38 4.53
C PRO A 73 2.01 17.75 3.52
N ILE A 74 2.62 16.62 3.89
CA ILE A 74 3.51 15.88 3.00
C ILE A 74 2.70 15.30 1.83
N LYS A 75 3.11 15.63 0.61
CA LYS A 75 2.50 15.12 -0.62
C LYS A 75 3.09 13.75 -0.99
N ALA A 76 2.25 12.84 -1.44
CA ALA A 76 2.69 11.52 -1.87
C ALA A 76 2.12 11.19 -3.25
N LYS A 77 2.96 10.54 -4.08
CA LYS A 77 2.49 9.90 -5.30
C LYS A 77 1.98 8.52 -4.94
N TRP A 78 0.66 8.38 -4.86
CA TRP A 78 0.03 7.10 -4.59
C TRP A 78 0.06 6.20 -5.83
N ALA A 79 0.42 4.93 -5.65
CA ALA A 79 0.27 3.93 -6.70
C ALA A 79 -1.23 3.72 -6.97
N ALA A 80 -1.63 3.51 -8.24
CA ALA A 80 -3.01 3.20 -8.57
C ALA A 80 -3.51 2.02 -7.72
N ALA A 81 -4.74 2.11 -7.20
CA ALA A 81 -5.31 1.01 -6.43
C ALA A 81 -5.38 -0.22 -7.34
N SER A 82 -4.56 -1.24 -7.08
CA SER A 82 -4.69 -2.48 -7.83
C SER A 82 -6.08 -3.04 -7.51
N ARG A 83 -6.91 -3.26 -8.53
CA ARG A 83 -8.27 -3.86 -8.43
C ARG A 83 -8.29 -5.28 -7.82
N ARG A 84 -7.19 -5.75 -7.23
CA ARG A 84 -7.16 -6.98 -6.43
C ARG A 84 -7.87 -6.73 -5.11
N SER A 85 -9.20 -6.75 -5.17
CA SER A 85 -10.13 -6.84 -4.04
C SER A 85 -10.00 -8.20 -3.35
N GLY A 86 -8.83 -8.50 -2.80
CA GLY A 86 -8.65 -9.52 -1.78
C GLY A 86 -8.38 -8.78 -0.48
N ALA A 87 -9.43 -8.46 0.27
CA ALA A 87 -9.24 -8.06 1.66
C ALA A 87 -8.68 -9.28 2.39
N MET A 88 -7.49 -9.13 2.97
CA MET A 88 -7.00 -10.06 3.97
C MET A 88 -7.86 -9.82 5.22
N SER A 89 -8.37 -10.87 5.85
CA SER A 89 -9.03 -10.76 7.16
C SER A 89 -8.39 -11.82 8.06
N ASN A 90 -7.89 -11.41 9.22
CA ASN A 90 -7.17 -12.26 10.18
C ASN A 90 -6.06 -13.12 9.54
N GLY A 91 -5.21 -12.52 8.72
CA GLY A 91 -4.07 -13.21 8.08
C GLY A 91 -4.43 -14.27 7.05
N ARG A 92 -5.73 -14.50 6.78
CA ARG A 92 -6.20 -15.45 5.76
C ARG A 92 -6.65 -14.67 4.55
N TRP A 93 -6.06 -14.96 3.40
CA TRP A 93 -6.62 -14.51 2.13
C TRP A 93 -8.03 -15.08 2.03
N LEU A 94 -9.05 -14.20 2.04
CA LEU A 94 -10.38 -14.61 1.65
C LEU A 94 -10.30 -14.99 0.17
N LYS A 95 -10.10 -16.29 -0.07
CA LYS A 95 -10.05 -16.88 -1.41
C LYS A 95 -11.38 -16.49 -2.04
N LYS A 96 -11.38 -15.54 -2.99
CA LYS A 96 -12.57 -15.24 -3.77
C LYS A 96 -13.08 -16.58 -4.29
N ARG A 97 -14.26 -17.01 -3.85
CA ARG A 97 -15.00 -18.06 -4.53
C ARG A 97 -15.08 -17.56 -5.96
N ARG A 98 -14.37 -18.22 -6.88
CA ARG A 98 -14.54 -17.98 -8.30
C ARG A 98 -16.04 -18.13 -8.54
N SER A 99 -16.73 -17.03 -8.85
CA SER A 99 -18.06 -17.11 -9.41
C SER A 99 -17.86 -17.81 -10.74
N SER A 100 -18.11 -19.12 -10.74
CA SER A 100 -17.95 -20.02 -11.86
C SER A 100 -19.06 -19.78 -12.87
N HIS A 101 -19.13 -18.59 -13.46
CA HIS A 101 -19.95 -18.31 -14.63
C HIS A 101 -19.29 -17.18 -15.41
N CYS A 102 -18.30 -17.52 -16.23
CA CYS A 102 -18.06 -16.80 -17.46
C CYS A 102 -17.70 -17.86 -18.50
N SER A 103 -18.74 -18.47 -19.06
CA SER A 103 -18.69 -19.26 -20.27
C SER A 103 -18.42 -18.32 -21.44
N THR A 104 -17.16 -18.06 -21.76
CA THR A 104 -16.79 -17.60 -23.10
C THR A 104 -15.53 -18.35 -23.50
N GLY A 105 -15.72 -19.33 -24.38
CA GLY A 105 -14.65 -20.04 -25.04
C GLY A 105 -13.82 -19.06 -25.86
N TRP A 106 -12.57 -18.88 -25.46
CA TRP A 106 -11.53 -18.32 -26.30
C TRP A 106 -10.40 -19.32 -26.32
N THR A 107 -10.40 -20.17 -27.34
CA THR A 107 -9.25 -20.99 -27.71
C THR A 107 -8.25 -20.08 -28.43
N SER A 108 -7.19 -19.67 -27.75
CA SER A 108 -5.98 -19.15 -28.39
C SER A 108 -4.80 -20.04 -28.03
N PRO A 109 -4.18 -20.71 -29.02
CA PRO A 109 -3.06 -21.62 -28.79
C PRO A 109 -1.70 -20.91 -28.75
N LEU A 110 -0.80 -21.52 -27.98
CA LEU A 110 0.67 -21.40 -28.00
C LEU A 110 1.28 -19.98 -27.92
N ALA A 111 1.75 -19.63 -26.73
CA ALA A 111 2.92 -18.77 -26.57
C ALA A 111 3.79 -19.28 -25.42
N SER A 112 4.62 -20.27 -25.74
CA SER A 112 5.81 -20.64 -24.99
C SER A 112 6.86 -19.53 -25.13
N ARG A 113 7.17 -18.82 -24.03
CA ARG A 113 8.47 -18.14 -23.86
C ARG A 113 8.69 -17.75 -22.41
N THR A 114 9.15 -18.72 -21.62
CA THR A 114 9.74 -18.52 -20.29
C THR A 114 11.14 -17.94 -20.44
N GLY A 115 11.23 -16.62 -20.62
CA GLY A 115 12.47 -15.86 -20.44
C GLY A 115 12.62 -15.46 -18.98
N GLY A 116 13.71 -15.89 -18.34
CA GLY A 116 13.98 -15.70 -16.93
C GLY A 116 14.09 -14.24 -16.51
N ILE A 117 13.42 -13.91 -15.41
CA ILE A 117 13.67 -12.68 -14.65
C ILE A 117 14.38 -13.11 -13.37
N THR A 118 15.71 -13.14 -13.42
CA THR A 118 16.57 -13.24 -12.23
C THR A 118 16.54 -11.90 -11.49
N CYS A 119 15.43 -11.64 -10.80
CA CYS A 119 15.31 -10.48 -9.90
C CYS A 119 15.84 -10.86 -8.51
N ALA A 120 17.17 -10.97 -8.36
CA ALA A 120 17.79 -11.28 -7.07
C ALA A 120 19.15 -10.58 -6.91
N SER A 121 19.21 -9.24 -7.00
CA SER A 121 20.43 -8.51 -6.62
C SER A 121 20.24 -7.01 -6.37
N ALA A 122 19.14 -6.58 -5.75
CA ALA A 122 19.03 -5.18 -5.28
C ALA A 122 18.11 -5.02 -4.06
N CYS A 123 18.08 -5.99 -3.15
CA CYS A 123 17.50 -5.77 -1.82
C CYS A 123 18.53 -5.02 -0.95
N SER A 124 18.72 -3.72 -1.20
CA SER A 124 19.50 -2.87 -0.33
C SER A 124 18.81 -2.79 1.04
N LYS A 125 19.56 -3.06 2.11
CA LYS A 125 19.13 -3.04 3.52
C LYS A 125 18.74 -1.62 3.98
N SER A 126 17.62 -1.09 3.52
CA SER A 126 17.04 0.12 4.11
C SER A 126 16.28 -0.26 5.38
N PRO A 127 16.57 0.34 6.55
CA PRO A 127 15.77 0.10 7.75
C PRO A 127 14.33 0.57 7.51
N ILE A 128 13.37 -0.31 7.77
CA ILE A 128 11.94 0.03 7.75
C ILE A 128 11.62 0.70 9.08
N THR A 129 11.07 1.91 9.05
CA THR A 129 10.67 2.62 10.26
C THR A 129 9.14 2.73 10.32
N ILE A 130 8.56 2.39 11.46
CA ILE A 130 7.11 2.37 11.66
C ILE A 130 6.68 3.67 12.35
N PHE A 131 5.65 4.32 11.79
CA PHE A 131 4.90 5.39 12.45
C PHE A 131 3.60 4.81 13.01
N VAL A 132 3.50 4.85 14.34
CA VAL A 132 2.24 4.73 15.07
C VAL A 132 1.76 6.14 15.40
#